data_AF-A0A6G0FEI2-F1
#
_entry.id   AF-A0A6G0FEI2-F1
#
_cell.length_a   1.000
_cell.length_b   1.000
_cell.length_c   1.000
_cell.angle_alpha   90.00
_cell.angle_beta   90.00
_cell.angle_gamma   90.00
#
_symmetry.space_group_name_H-M   'P 1'
#
loop_
_entity.id
_entity.type
_entity.pdbx_description
1 polymer ?
#
loop_
_entity_poly.entity_id
_entity_poly.type
_entity_poly.pdbx_seq_one_letter_code
_entity_poly.pdbx_strand_id
1 'polypeptide(L)' 'MADLPVVRACAADGGFLECEDVLGVAWNAHLAATGERIPQGTCTIRYPTPAPAWDFDDAGEMARRLPRLAGLFLE' A
#
# COMPACT_ATOMS: atom_id res chain seq x y z
N MET A 1 7.90 5.52 3.39
CA MET A 1 7.50 5.54 1.96
C MET A 1 7.88 6.84 1.27
N ALA A 2 7.60 8.02 1.85
CA ALA A 2 7.86 9.32 1.20
C ALA A 2 9.29 9.56 0.69
N ASP A 3 10.31 8.90 1.24
CA ASP A 3 11.69 9.08 0.77
C ASP A 3 12.07 8.17 -0.40
N LEU A 4 11.21 7.23 -0.78
CA LEU A 4 11.52 6.30 -1.86
C LEU A 4 11.57 7.07 -3.20
N PRO A 5 12.62 6.89 -4.02
CA PRO A 5 12.76 7.61 -5.29
C PRO A 5 11.54 7.48 -6.19
N VAL A 6 10.97 6.27 -6.30
CA VAL A 6 9.75 6.01 -7.08
C VAL A 6 8.52 6.77 -6.57
N VAL A 7 8.40 6.94 -5.25
CA VAL A 7 7.29 7.69 -4.64
C VAL A 7 7.42 9.18 -4.94
N ARG A 8 8.64 9.73 -4.85
CA ARG A 8 8.90 11.14 -5.17
C ARG A 8 8.70 11.45 -6.64
N ALA A 9 9.20 10.59 -7.53
CA ALA A 9 9.01 10.72 -8.97
C ALA A 9 7.52 10.69 -9.32
N CYS A 10 6.80 9.69 -8.82
CA CYS A 10 5.35 9.58 -9.05
C CYS A 10 4.58 10.79 -8.51
N ALA A 11 4.92 11.29 -7.33
CA ALA A 11 4.29 12.48 -6.75
C ALA A 11 4.53 13.74 -7.60
N ALA A 12 5.76 13.94 -8.10
CA ALA A 12 6.10 15.07 -8.97
C ALA A 12 5.33 15.04 -10.30
N ASP A 13 5.07 13.83 -10.83
CA ASP A 13 4.33 13.63 -12.07
C ASP A 13 2.80 13.63 -11.88
N GLY A 14 2.30 13.80 -10.64
CA GLY A 14 0.87 13.67 -10.32
C GLY A 14 0.32 12.26 -10.57
N GLY A 15 1.19 11.26 -10.63
CA GLY A 15 0.85 9.87 -10.90
C GLY A 15 0.27 9.13 -9.70
N PHE A 16 -0.21 7.92 -9.96
CA PHE A 16 -0.74 7.02 -8.95
C PHE A 16 0.12 5.75 -8.85
N LEU A 17 0.39 5.30 -7.63
CA LEU A 17 1.06 4.03 -7.36
C LEU A 17 0.03 3.02 -6.87
N GLU A 18 -0.01 1.87 -7.54
CA GLU A 18 -0.79 0.71 -7.13
C GLU A 18 0.11 -0.47 -6.75
N CYS A 19 -0.47 -1.45 -6.06
CA CYS A 19 0.23 -2.67 -5.67
C CYS A 19 -0.67 -3.90 -5.73
N GLU A 20 -1.72 -3.89 -6.55
CA GLU A 20 -2.68 -5.00 -6.65
C GLU A 20 -1.97 -6.33 -6.98
N ASP A 21 -1.04 -6.31 -7.94
CA ASP A 21 -0.24 -7.48 -8.33
C ASP A 21 0.58 -8.07 -7.17
N VAL A 22 0.95 -7.26 -6.17
CA VAL A 22 1.73 -7.71 -5.02
C VAL A 22 0.91 -8.65 -4.13
N LEU A 23 -0.42 -8.48 -4.09
CA LEU A 23 -1.32 -9.32 -3.29
C LEU A 23 -1.26 -10.80 -3.71
N GLY A 24 -0.97 -11.06 -4.99
CA GLY A 24 -0.89 -12.40 -5.55
C GLY A 24 0.51 -13.04 -5.50
N VAL A 25 1.55 -12.33 -5.09
CA VAL A 25 2.95 -12.79 -5.26
C VAL A 25 3.20 -14.15 -4.62
N ALA A 26 2.83 -14.34 -3.36
CA ALA A 26 3.05 -15.61 -2.67
C ALA A 26 2.24 -16.75 -3.30
N TRP A 27 1.00 -16.46 -3.69
CA TRP A 27 0.12 -17.42 -4.36
C TRP A 27 0.69 -17.87 -5.70
N ASN A 28 1.09 -16.91 -6.54
CA ASN A 28 1.66 -17.17 -7.86
C ASN A 28 3.00 -17.90 -7.76
N ALA A 29 3.86 -17.52 -6.81
CA ALA A 29 5.13 -18.19 -6.57
C ALA A 29 4.94 -19.65 -6.13
N HIS A 30 3.98 -19.91 -5.23
CA HIS A 30 3.67 -21.27 -4.81
C HIS A 30 3.16 -22.11 -5.98
N LEU A 31 2.18 -21.60 -6.73
CA LEU A 31 1.64 -22.29 -7.90
C LEU A 31 2.73 -22.58 -8.94
N ALA A 32 3.63 -21.64 -9.20
CA ALA A 32 4.74 -21.82 -10.12
C ALA A 32 5.75 -22.89 -9.64
N ALA A 33 5.99 -22.96 -8.32
CA ALA A 33 6.97 -23.88 -7.75
C ALA A 33 6.43 -25.31 -7.55
N THR A 34 5.15 -25.46 -7.23
CA THR A 34 4.56 -26.76 -6.84
C THR A 34 3.57 -27.31 -7.85
N GLY A 35 3.04 -26.47 -8.75
CA GLY A 35 1.92 -26.81 -9.63
C GLY A 35 0.56 -26.86 -8.92
N GLU A 36 0.52 -26.57 -7.62
CA GLU A 36 -0.68 -26.65 -6.78
C GLU A 36 -1.03 -25.29 -6.18
N ARG A 37 -2.29 -25.13 -5.77
CA ARG A 37 -2.74 -23.92 -5.07
C ARG A 37 -2.36 -24.00 -3.60
N ILE A 38 -2.09 -22.85 -2.96
CA ILE A 38 -1.85 -22.80 -1.51
C ILE A 38 -3.11 -23.34 -0.79
N PRO A 39 -2.97 -24.33 0.11
CA PRO A 39 -4.10 -24.84 0.88
C PRO A 39 -4.74 -23.73 1.71
N GLN A 40 -6.07 -23.73 1.77
CA GLN A 40 -6.80 -22.77 2.59
C GLN A 40 -6.41 -22.92 4.07
N GLY A 41 -6.31 -21.78 4.77
CA GLY A 41 -5.93 -21.75 6.18
C GLY A 41 -4.43 -21.91 6.46
N THR A 42 -3.57 -22.04 5.43
CA THR A 42 -2.11 -22.09 5.61
C THR A 42 -1.56 -20.80 6.24
N CYS A 43 -2.08 -19.64 5.80
CA CYS A 43 -1.76 -18.36 6.40
C CYS A 43 -2.79 -18.03 7.48
N THR A 44 -2.31 -17.86 8.72
CA THR A 44 -3.09 -17.26 9.80
C THR A 44 -2.46 -15.91 10.13
N ILE A 45 -3.24 -14.84 10.05
CA ILE A 45 -2.79 -13.51 10.45
C ILE A 45 -3.79 -12.93 11.46
N ARG A 46 -3.27 -12.18 12.43
CA ARG A 46 -4.09 -11.37 13.32
C ARG A 46 -4.34 -10.04 12.64
N TYR A 47 -5.57 -9.82 12.18
CA TYR A 47 -5.99 -8.51 11.69
C TYR A 47 -6.20 -7.58 12.89
N PRO A 48 -5.50 -6.44 12.96
CA PRO A 48 -5.81 -5.43 13.95
C PRO A 48 -7.20 -4.84 13.68
N THR A 49 -7.86 -4.35 14.73
CA THR A 49 -9.10 -3.57 14.57
C THR A 49 -8.80 -2.34 13.70
N PRO A 50 -9.59 -2.09 12.64
CA PRO A 50 -9.41 -0.90 11.82
C PRO A 50 -9.54 0.37 12.65
N ALA A 51 -8.68 1.35 12.39
CA ALA A 51 -8.83 2.68 12.95
C ALA A 51 -10.10 3.35 12.39
N PRO A 52 -10.66 4.36 13.08
CA PRO A 52 -11.78 5.14 12.55
C PRO A 52 -11.45 5.71 11.16
N ALA A 53 -12.44 5.64 10.26
CA ALA A 53 -12.35 6.25 8.94
C ALA A 53 -12.13 7.76 9.05
N TRP A 54 -11.46 8.32 8.07
CA TRP A 54 -11.21 9.75 7.94
C TRP A 54 -11.20 10.12 6.45
N ASP A 55 -11.40 11.40 6.17
CA ASP A 55 -11.49 11.92 4.81
C ASP A 55 -10.09 12.13 4.23
N PHE A 56 -9.71 11.33 3.23
CA PHE A 56 -8.41 11.44 2.57
C PHE A 56 -8.29 12.65 1.65
N ASP A 57 -9.41 13.27 1.28
CA ASP A 57 -9.43 14.50 0.49
C ASP A 57 -9.25 15.76 1.35
N ASP A 58 -9.31 15.62 2.70
CA ASP A 58 -9.02 16.72 3.63
C ASP A 58 -7.50 16.90 3.78
N ALA A 59 -6.98 17.98 3.19
CA ALA A 59 -5.56 18.33 3.24
C ALA A 59 -5.02 18.53 4.68
N GLY A 60 -5.85 19.00 5.61
CA GLY A 60 -5.51 19.17 7.01
C GLY A 60 -5.37 17.84 7.74
N GLU A 61 -6.31 16.92 7.56
CA GLU A 61 -6.20 15.55 8.08
C GLU A 61 -5.03 14.81 7.43
N MET A 62 -4.80 15.01 6.13
CA MET A 62 -3.66 14.47 5.41
C MET A 62 -2.33 14.94 6.00
N ALA A 63 -2.17 16.25 6.24
CA ALA A 63 -0.98 16.83 6.88
C ALA A 63 -0.80 16.33 8.33
N ARG A 64 -1.89 16.20 9.09
CA ARG A 64 -1.86 15.74 10.49
C ARG A 64 -1.48 14.26 10.62
N ARG A 65 -2.03 13.40 9.75
CA ARG A 65 -1.87 11.93 9.85
C ARG A 65 -0.70 11.40 9.04
N LEU A 66 -0.42 12.00 7.88
CA LEU A 66 0.60 11.56 6.93
C LEU A 66 1.54 12.72 6.55
N PRO A 67 2.18 13.40 7.53
CA PRO A 67 2.91 14.65 7.29
C PRO A 67 4.02 14.51 6.24
N ARG A 68 4.69 13.36 6.19
CA ARG A 68 5.77 13.11 5.24
C ARG A 68 5.29 12.91 3.80
N LEU A 69 4.09 12.38 3.61
CA LEU A 69 3.49 12.20 2.28
C LEU A 69 2.80 13.49 1.83
N ALA A 70 2.09 14.16 2.72
CA ALA A 70 1.48 15.46 2.44
C ALA A 70 2.52 16.49 1.98
N GLY A 71 3.70 16.53 2.62
CA GLY A 71 4.81 17.40 2.21
C GLY A 71 5.44 17.10 0.84
N LEU A 72 5.00 16.05 0.13
CA LEU A 72 5.38 15.85 -1.28
C LEU A 72 4.48 16.63 -2.25
N PHE A 73 3.30 17.06 -1.81
CA PHE A 73 2.27 17.72 -2.64
C PHE A 73 1.98 19.16 -2.20
N LEU A 74 2.39 19.53 -0.98
CA LEU A 74 2.27 20.89 -0.46
C LEU A 74 3.58 21.64 -0.78
N GLU A 75 3.51 22.62 -1.70
CA GLU A 75 4.57 23.62 -1.89
C GLU A 75 4.60 24.64 -0.74
#